data_AF-A0A8B7UCI5-F1
#
_entry.id   AF-A0A8B7UCI5-F1
#
_cell.length_a   1.000
_cell.length_b   1.000
_cell.length_c   1.000
_cell.angle_alpha   90.00
_cell.angle_beta   90.00
_cell.angle_gamma   90.00
#
_symmetry.space_group_name_H-M   'P 1'
#
loop_
_entity.id
_entity.type
_entity.pdbx_description
1 polymer ?
#
loop_
_entity_poly.entity_id
_entity_poly.type
_entity_poly.pdbx_seq_one_letter_code
_entity_poly.pdbx_strand_id
1 'polypeptide(L)'
;MDRSSPDNSPVHGMLRQPSITTGVNIPIITELVNDTNVQFLDQDDDDDPDTELYLTQPFACGTAFAVSVLDSLMSATYFNDNILTLIRTLVTGGATPELEALIAEENALRGGYSTPQTLANRDRCRVAQLALLDGPFADLGDGGCYGDLFCKALKTYNMLCFGIYRLRDAHLSTPSQCTKR
;
A
#
# COMPACT_ATOMS: atom_id res chain seq x y z
N MET A 1 -39.39 -43.72 14.89
CA MET A 1 -40.21 -42.57 14.46
C MET A 1 -39.25 -41.44 14.19
N ASP A 2 -38.77 -41.39 12.95
CA ASP A 2 -37.96 -40.32 12.38
C ASP A 2 -38.83 -39.11 12.07
N ARG A 3 -38.39 -37.93 12.55
CA ARG A 3 -38.74 -36.59 12.03
C ARG A 3 -37.56 -35.66 12.37
N SER A 4 -36.58 -35.51 11.47
CA SER A 4 -36.48 -34.44 10.46
C SER A 4 -36.02 -33.08 11.01
N SER A 5 -34.74 -32.77 10.82
CA SER A 5 -34.22 -31.40 10.72
C SER A 5 -33.49 -31.26 9.37
N PRO A 6 -33.84 -30.29 8.51
CA PRO A 6 -33.16 -30.10 7.23
C PRO A 6 -32.05 -29.08 7.40
N ASP A 7 -30.80 -29.53 7.46
CA ASP A 7 -29.63 -28.65 7.39
C ASP A 7 -29.21 -28.56 5.92
N ASN A 8 -29.83 -27.61 5.22
CA ASN A 8 -29.55 -27.31 3.83
C ASN A 8 -28.49 -26.20 3.80
N SER A 9 -27.21 -26.58 3.74
CA SER A 9 -26.12 -25.64 3.49
C SER A 9 -25.17 -26.20 2.42
N PRO A 10 -25.19 -25.68 1.18
CA PRO A 10 -24.23 -26.03 0.16
C PRO A 10 -22.96 -25.21 0.38
N VAL A 11 -22.13 -25.62 1.34
CA VAL A 11 -20.76 -25.11 1.49
C VAL A 11 -19.78 -26.26 1.29
N HIS A 12 -19.87 -26.90 0.11
CA HIS A 12 -18.88 -27.86 -0.33
C HIS A 12 -18.65 -27.68 -1.82
N GLY A 13 -17.54 -27.02 -2.18
CA GLY A 13 -17.29 -26.74 -3.59
C GLY A 13 -16.05 -25.95 -3.96
N MET A 14 -15.08 -25.72 -3.09
CA MET A 14 -13.71 -25.43 -3.51
C MET A 14 -12.73 -26.03 -2.50
N LEU A 15 -12.41 -27.31 -2.68
CA LEU A 15 -11.11 -27.82 -2.26
C LEU A 15 -10.07 -26.93 -2.95
N ARG A 16 -9.56 -25.91 -2.25
CA ARG A 16 -8.24 -25.37 -2.55
C ARG A 16 -7.30 -26.57 -2.45
N GLN A 17 -6.93 -27.13 -3.60
CA GLN A 17 -5.70 -27.89 -3.68
C GLN A 17 -4.63 -27.02 -3.02
N PRO A 18 -3.82 -27.53 -2.09
CA PRO A 18 -2.60 -26.85 -1.71
C PRO A 18 -1.66 -27.01 -2.91
N SER A 19 -1.90 -26.19 -3.94
CA SER A 19 -0.86 -25.85 -4.90
C SER A 19 0.30 -25.41 -4.03
N ILE A 20 1.44 -26.08 -4.14
CA ILE A 20 2.70 -25.58 -3.57
C ILE A 20 2.98 -24.31 -4.36
N THR A 21 2.43 -23.19 -3.91
CA THR A 21 2.76 -21.88 -4.43
C THR A 21 4.14 -21.58 -3.91
N THR A 22 5.10 -21.39 -4.82
CA THR A 22 6.41 -20.85 -4.47
C THR A 22 6.21 -19.56 -3.65
N GLY A 23 7.06 -19.32 -2.66
CA GLY A 23 6.95 -18.16 -1.75
C GLY A 23 7.18 -16.80 -2.42
N VAL A 24 7.41 -16.77 -3.74
CA VAL A 24 7.70 -15.58 -4.53
C VAL A 24 6.55 -14.55 -4.52
N ASN A 25 5.31 -15.00 -4.36
CA ASN A 25 4.13 -14.11 -4.34
C ASN A 25 3.83 -13.51 -2.96
N ILE A 26 4.69 -13.73 -1.96
CA ILE A 26 4.52 -13.15 -0.63
C ILE A 26 5.02 -11.69 -0.69
N PRO A 27 4.20 -10.69 -0.33
CA PRO A 27 4.64 -9.30 -0.31
C PRO A 27 5.65 -9.08 0.81
N ILE A 28 6.84 -8.62 0.46
CA ILE A 28 7.94 -8.34 1.39
C ILE A 28 8.43 -6.91 1.14
N ILE A 29 8.77 -6.19 2.21
CA ILE A 29 9.46 -4.90 2.15
C ILE A 29 10.76 -5.03 2.93
N THR A 30 11.86 -4.64 2.32
CA THR A 30 13.21 -4.72 2.91
C THR A 30 13.79 -3.32 3.08
N GLU A 31 14.21 -2.99 4.29
CA GLU A 31 14.99 -1.78 4.57
C GLU A 31 16.44 -1.96 4.10
N LEU A 32 16.96 -0.99 3.36
CA LEU A 32 18.33 -0.96 2.86
C LEU A 32 19.07 0.27 3.36
N VAL A 33 20.29 0.05 3.88
CA VAL A 33 21.21 1.12 4.26
C VAL A 33 22.08 1.55 3.08
N ASN A 34 22.47 0.60 2.24
CA ASN A 34 23.27 0.87 1.05
C ASN A 34 22.43 0.63 -0.21
N ASP A 35 22.24 1.68 -0.99
CA ASP A 35 21.39 1.69 -2.18
C ASP A 35 21.83 0.64 -3.21
N THR A 36 23.15 0.39 -3.33
CA THR A 36 23.68 -0.58 -4.28
C THR A 36 23.34 -2.03 -3.93
N ASN A 37 22.85 -2.32 -2.72
CA ASN A 37 22.41 -3.67 -2.35
C ASN A 37 21.02 -4.03 -2.91
N VAL A 38 20.29 -3.06 -3.46
CA VAL A 38 18.94 -3.27 -4.01
C VAL A 38 18.92 -4.34 -5.11
N GLN A 39 20.00 -4.42 -5.90
CA GLN A 39 20.18 -5.39 -6.99
C GLN A 39 20.13 -6.86 -6.53
N PHE A 40 20.30 -7.14 -5.23
CA PHE A 40 20.27 -8.51 -4.71
C PHE A 40 18.86 -8.99 -4.34
N LEU A 41 17.86 -8.11 -4.38
CA LEU A 41 16.49 -8.43 -3.99
C LEU A 41 15.67 -9.07 -5.10
N ASP A 42 16.04 -8.83 -6.35
CA ASP A 42 15.38 -9.44 -7.50
C ASP A 42 16.41 -10.10 -8.41
N GLN A 43 16.21 -11.38 -8.69
CA GLN A 43 17.14 -12.20 -9.48
C GLN A 43 16.78 -12.21 -10.97
N ASP A 44 15.58 -11.75 -11.30
CA ASP A 44 15.07 -11.67 -12.68
C ASP A 44 15.26 -10.27 -13.28
N ASP A 45 15.92 -9.37 -12.55
CA ASP A 45 16.19 -8.01 -13.00
C ASP A 45 17.45 -7.95 -13.88
N ASP A 46 17.31 -7.36 -15.06
CA ASP A 46 18.39 -7.18 -16.05
C ASP A 46 19.13 -5.83 -15.84
N ASP A 47 18.86 -5.13 -14.74
CA ASP A 47 19.42 -3.82 -14.42
C ASP A 47 20.97 -3.83 -14.34
N ASP A 48 21.58 -2.79 -14.93
CA ASP A 48 23.03 -2.56 -14.84
C ASP A 48 23.39 -2.21 -13.37
N PRO A 49 24.54 -2.67 -12.83
CA PRO A 49 25.00 -2.26 -11.50
C PRO A 49 25.12 -0.74 -11.28
N ASP A 50 25.20 0.06 -12.34
CA ASP A 50 25.23 1.52 -12.30
C ASP A 50 23.82 2.19 -12.36
N THR A 51 22.74 1.41 -12.30
CA THR A 51 21.35 1.93 -12.34
C THR A 51 21.01 2.72 -11.07
N GLU A 52 20.43 3.92 -11.23
CA GLU A 52 20.00 4.75 -10.10
C GLU A 52 18.86 4.07 -9.32
N LEU A 53 18.90 4.15 -7.98
CA LEU A 53 17.98 3.44 -7.08
C LEU A 53 16.49 3.56 -7.49
N TYR A 54 16.04 4.77 -7.85
CA TYR A 54 14.62 5.01 -8.16
C TYR A 54 14.15 4.39 -9.49
N LEU A 55 15.09 3.93 -10.33
CA LEU A 55 14.81 3.21 -11.57
C LEU A 55 14.81 1.70 -11.38
N THR A 56 15.34 1.20 -10.26
CA THR A 56 15.42 -0.24 -9.99
C THR A 56 14.06 -0.86 -9.72
N GLN A 57 13.86 -2.10 -10.17
CA GLN A 57 12.58 -2.79 -10.01
C GLN A 57 12.14 -2.97 -8.55
N PRO A 58 13.02 -3.37 -7.60
CA PRO A 58 12.60 -3.56 -6.21
C PRO A 58 12.11 -2.24 -5.56
N PHE A 59 12.71 -1.12 -5.94
CA PHE A 59 12.27 0.20 -5.47
C PHE A 59 10.93 0.60 -6.11
N ALA A 60 10.79 0.46 -7.44
CA ALA A 60 9.58 0.82 -8.17
C ALA A 60 8.35 -0.03 -7.77
N CYS A 61 8.56 -1.30 -7.45
CA CYS A 61 7.51 -2.21 -6.96
C CYS A 61 7.19 -2.00 -5.48
N GLY A 62 8.00 -1.25 -4.74
CA GLY A 62 7.84 -1.00 -3.31
C GLY A 62 8.25 -2.18 -2.41
N THR A 63 9.14 -3.05 -2.88
CA THR A 63 9.70 -4.17 -2.10
C THR A 63 11.02 -3.81 -1.41
N ALA A 64 11.63 -2.67 -1.78
CA ALA A 64 12.80 -2.09 -1.15
C ALA A 64 12.52 -0.66 -0.66
N PHE A 65 13.05 -0.31 0.51
CA PHE A 65 13.04 1.05 1.04
C PHE A 65 14.45 1.43 1.51
N ALA A 66 15.06 2.44 0.89
CA ALA A 66 16.39 2.91 1.23
C ALA A 66 16.35 4.11 2.19
N VAL A 67 17.25 4.11 3.17
CA VAL A 67 17.37 5.20 4.15
C VAL A 67 17.82 6.52 3.48
N SER A 68 18.55 6.44 2.37
CA SER A 68 19.02 7.59 1.58
C SER A 68 17.88 8.51 1.11
N VAL A 69 16.66 7.98 0.97
CA VAL A 69 15.45 8.78 0.64
C VAL A 69 15.17 9.84 1.71
N LEU A 70 15.52 9.57 2.98
CA LEU A 70 15.33 10.52 4.08
C LEU A 70 16.31 11.70 4.01
N ASP A 71 17.48 11.54 3.39
CA ASP A 71 18.41 12.66 3.17
C ASP A 71 17.82 13.65 2.17
N SER A 72 17.12 13.15 1.15
CA SER A 72 16.39 13.99 0.20
C SER A 72 15.29 14.79 0.90
N LEU A 73 14.64 14.23 1.93
CA LEU A 73 13.61 14.92 2.71
C LEU A 73 14.15 16.13 3.47
N MET A 74 15.40 16.10 3.93
CA MET A 74 16.05 17.25 4.57
C MET A 74 16.11 18.45 3.61
N SER A 75 16.51 18.22 2.37
CA SER A 75 16.57 19.27 1.35
C SER A 75 15.18 19.80 0.96
N ALA A 76 14.18 18.91 0.83
CA ALA A 76 12.80 19.30 0.56
C ALA A 76 12.22 20.17 1.68
N THR A 77 12.51 19.81 2.94
CA THR A 77 12.05 20.55 4.13
C THR A 77 12.68 21.93 4.19
N TYR A 78 13.97 22.06 3.86
CA TYR A 78 14.66 23.35 3.82
C TYR A 78 13.96 24.37 2.90
N PHE A 79 13.44 23.93 1.74
CA PHE A 79 12.72 24.81 0.82
C PHE A 79 11.26 25.05 1.21
N ASN A 80 10.63 24.09 1.89
CA ASN A 80 9.25 24.22 2.32
C ASN A 80 8.97 23.41 3.59
N ASP A 81 8.92 24.10 4.72
CA ASP A 81 8.68 23.52 6.05
C ASP A 81 7.37 22.72 6.12
N ASN A 82 6.36 23.07 5.31
CA ASN A 82 5.07 22.39 5.31
C ASN A 82 5.15 20.94 4.78
N ILE A 83 6.19 20.60 4.01
CA ILE A 83 6.38 19.24 3.47
C ILE A 83 6.56 18.25 4.61
N LEU A 84 7.39 18.60 5.60
CA LEU A 84 7.64 17.73 6.75
C LEU A 84 6.37 17.54 7.59
N THR A 85 5.62 18.61 7.84
CA THR A 85 4.35 18.55 8.57
C THR A 85 3.32 17.68 7.85
N LEU A 86 3.21 17.81 6.52
CA LEU A 86 2.31 17.01 5.70
C LEU A 86 2.67 15.52 5.73
N ILE A 87 3.94 15.19 5.45
CA ILE A 87 4.42 13.80 5.43
C ILE A 87 4.27 13.17 6.82
N ARG A 88 4.63 13.89 7.88
CA ARG A 88 4.47 13.40 9.25
C ARG A 88 3.01 13.10 9.55
N THR A 89 2.09 14.01 9.22
CA THR A 89 0.66 13.81 9.47
C THR A 89 0.11 12.61 8.71
N LEU A 90 0.51 12.45 7.44
CA LEU A 90 0.04 11.36 6.58
C LEU A 90 0.61 9.99 6.97
N VAL A 91 1.92 9.90 7.24
CA VAL A 91 2.63 8.63 7.48
C VAL A 91 2.47 8.16 8.92
N THR A 92 2.59 9.05 9.91
CA THR A 92 2.49 8.67 11.34
C THR A 92 1.04 8.59 11.83
N GLY A 93 0.07 8.93 10.98
CA GLY A 93 -1.35 8.92 11.34
C GLY A 93 -1.74 10.05 12.29
N GLY A 94 -1.14 11.23 12.13
CA GLY A 94 -1.48 12.44 12.88
C GLY A 94 -0.75 12.59 14.22
N ALA A 95 0.58 12.48 14.24
CA ALA A 95 1.40 12.85 15.39
C ALA A 95 1.27 14.36 15.67
N THR A 96 0.37 14.73 16.58
CA THR A 96 0.13 16.12 16.94
C THR A 96 1.16 16.60 17.98
N PRO A 97 1.42 17.92 18.08
CA PRO A 97 2.33 18.46 19.08
C PRO A 97 1.94 18.11 20.53
N GLU A 98 0.64 17.95 20.80
CA GLU A 98 0.15 17.53 22.12
C GLU A 98 0.59 16.09 22.44
N LEU A 99 0.60 15.21 21.45
CA LEU A 99 1.10 13.84 21.62
C LEU A 99 2.60 13.84 21.90
N GLU A 100 3.36 14.72 21.24
CA GLU A 100 4.80 14.86 21.49
C GLU A 100 5.10 15.35 22.90
N ALA A 101 4.33 16.32 23.39
CA ALA A 101 4.46 16.82 24.76
C ALA A 101 4.20 15.70 25.80
N LEU A 102 3.15 14.89 25.60
CA LEU A 102 2.86 13.75 26.46
C LEU A 102 3.98 12.70 26.45
N ILE A 103 4.51 12.39 25.26
CA ILE A 103 5.63 11.45 25.12
C ILE A 103 6.90 12.02 25.77
N ALA A 104 7.14 13.33 25.67
CA ALA A 104 8.30 13.97 26.29
C ALA A 104 8.28 13.86 27.82
N GLU A 105 7.10 13.85 28.43
CA GLU A 105 6.95 13.70 29.89
C GLU A 105 7.09 12.24 30.36
N GLU A 106 6.57 11.28 29.61
CA GLU A 106 6.30 9.93 30.14
C GLU A 106 6.90 8.79 29.33
N ASN A 107 7.42 9.09 28.13
CA ASN A 107 7.96 8.15 27.15
C ASN A 107 7.06 6.93 26.90
N ALA A 108 5.73 7.11 27.03
CA ALA A 108 4.74 6.06 26.91
C ALA A 108 3.41 6.63 26.38
N LEU A 109 2.66 5.81 25.65
CA LEU A 109 1.29 6.16 25.23
C LEU A 109 0.32 5.89 26.39
N ARG A 110 -0.40 6.93 26.82
CA ARG A 110 -1.51 6.79 27.78
C ARG A 110 -2.84 6.67 27.07
N GLY A 111 -3.63 5.69 27.50
CA GLY A 111 -5.04 5.58 27.12
C GLY A 111 -5.88 6.68 27.76
N GLY A 112 -6.97 7.05 27.11
CA GLY A 112 -7.94 8.03 27.61
C GLY A 112 -9.38 7.54 27.48
N TYR A 113 -10.31 8.23 28.15
CA TYR A 113 -11.74 7.97 28.00
C TYR A 113 -12.25 8.49 26.65
N SER A 114 -13.25 7.80 26.10
CA SER A 114 -13.92 8.26 24.88
C SER A 114 -14.86 9.42 25.18
N THR A 115 -14.41 10.64 24.88
CA THR A 115 -15.23 11.87 24.89
C THR A 115 -15.71 12.21 23.47
N PRO A 116 -16.76 13.02 23.30
CA PRO A 116 -17.19 13.48 21.97
C PRO A 116 -16.07 14.11 21.14
N GLN A 117 -15.17 14.87 21.77
CA GLN A 117 -13.99 15.46 21.11
C GLN A 117 -13.01 14.38 20.63
N THR A 118 -12.70 13.37 21.45
CA THR A 118 -11.78 12.30 21.04
C THR A 118 -12.34 11.43 19.91
N LEU A 119 -13.67 11.26 19.85
CA LEU A 119 -14.33 10.55 18.75
C LEU A 119 -14.27 11.36 17.45
N ALA A 120 -14.46 12.68 17.52
CA ALA A 120 -14.30 13.56 16.36
C ALA A 120 -12.88 13.51 15.77
N ASN A 121 -11.85 13.38 16.62
CA ASN A 121 -10.45 13.24 16.18
C ASN A 121 -10.16 11.96 15.37
N ARG A 122 -11.08 10.98 15.37
CA ARG A 122 -10.96 9.75 14.57
C ARG A 122 -11.44 9.94 13.14
N ASP A 123 -12.15 11.01 12.84
CA ASP A 123 -12.69 11.31 11.50
C ASP A 123 -11.62 11.90 10.57
N ARG A 124 -10.52 11.15 10.45
CA ARG A 124 -9.38 11.52 9.60
C ARG A 124 -9.29 10.56 8.43
N CYS A 125 -8.76 11.07 7.32
CA CYS A 125 -8.54 10.26 6.13
C CYS A 125 -7.52 9.13 6.41
N ARG A 126 -7.68 8.02 5.69
CA ARG A 126 -6.76 6.88 5.71
C ARG A 126 -6.31 6.55 4.28
N VAL A 127 -5.12 5.98 4.16
CA VAL A 127 -4.62 5.46 2.87
C VAL A 127 -5.09 4.03 2.70
N ALA A 128 -5.62 3.70 1.52
CA ALA A 128 -6.06 2.36 1.18
C ALA A 128 -5.84 2.11 -0.32
N GLN A 129 -5.60 0.85 -0.69
CA GLN A 129 -5.64 0.40 -2.07
C GLN A 129 -6.99 -0.25 -2.37
N LEU A 130 -7.53 0.01 -3.56
CA LEU A 130 -8.79 -0.55 -4.03
C LEU A 130 -8.55 -1.34 -5.31
N ALA A 131 -9.01 -2.58 -5.36
CA ALA A 131 -9.00 -3.37 -6.58
C ALA A 131 -10.04 -2.82 -7.57
N LEU A 132 -9.68 -2.73 -8.85
CA LEU A 132 -10.60 -2.30 -9.91
C LEU A 132 -11.41 -3.45 -10.51
N LEU A 133 -11.03 -4.71 -10.22
CA LEU A 133 -11.74 -5.88 -10.74
C LEU A 133 -13.15 -6.01 -10.16
N ASP A 134 -13.32 -5.57 -8.91
CA ASP A 134 -14.55 -5.71 -8.16
C ASP A 134 -15.01 -4.34 -7.61
N GLY A 135 -16.32 -4.13 -7.52
CA GLY A 135 -16.91 -2.99 -6.83
C GLY A 135 -17.38 -1.85 -7.75
N PRO A 136 -17.62 -0.64 -7.17
CA PRO A 136 -18.34 0.45 -7.85
C PRO A 136 -17.54 1.14 -8.97
N PHE A 137 -16.27 0.76 -9.14
CA PHE A 137 -15.36 1.29 -10.15
C PHE A 137 -14.99 0.26 -11.23
N ALA A 138 -15.55 -0.94 -11.19
CA ALA A 138 -15.26 -2.00 -12.17
C ALA A 138 -15.67 -1.61 -13.59
N ASP A 139 -16.73 -0.81 -13.72
CA ASP A 139 -17.19 -0.22 -14.98
C ASP A 139 -16.15 0.71 -15.64
N LEU A 140 -15.25 1.28 -14.84
CA LEU A 140 -14.17 2.16 -15.29
C LEU A 140 -12.82 1.44 -15.43
N GLY A 141 -12.74 0.18 -14.99
CA GLY A 141 -11.51 -0.63 -15.06
C GLY A 141 -11.15 -1.07 -16.47
N ASP A 142 -12.17 -1.33 -17.31
CA ASP A 142 -12.00 -1.84 -18.67
C ASP A 142 -11.81 -0.71 -19.70
N GLY A 143 -10.60 -0.17 -19.75
CA GLY A 143 -10.21 0.86 -20.74
C GLY A 143 -10.74 2.26 -20.45
N GLY A 144 -11.24 2.50 -19.23
CA GLY A 144 -11.67 3.82 -18.78
C GLY A 144 -10.50 4.79 -18.57
N CYS A 145 -10.81 6.09 -18.56
CA CYS A 145 -9.85 7.14 -18.27
C CYS A 145 -9.68 7.33 -16.75
N TYR A 146 -8.44 7.49 -16.30
CA TYR A 146 -8.14 7.77 -14.88
C TYR A 146 -8.84 9.05 -14.37
N GLY A 147 -9.00 10.07 -15.21
CA GLY A 147 -9.69 11.30 -14.85
C GLY A 147 -11.17 11.08 -14.48
N ASP A 148 -11.84 10.15 -15.15
CA ASP A 148 -13.24 9.82 -14.87
C ASP A 148 -13.37 9.06 -13.55
N LEU A 149 -12.44 8.12 -13.31
CA LEU A 149 -12.32 7.42 -12.03
C LEU A 149 -12.12 8.41 -10.88
N PHE A 150 -11.17 9.34 -11.02
CA PHE A 150 -10.88 10.39 -10.05
C PHE A 150 -12.13 11.24 -9.76
N CYS A 151 -12.81 11.73 -10.80
CA CYS A 151 -14.00 12.57 -10.64
C CYS A 151 -15.16 11.82 -9.98
N LYS A 152 -15.40 10.55 -10.34
CA LYS A 152 -16.46 9.72 -9.76
C LYS A 152 -16.16 9.41 -8.29
N ALA A 153 -14.92 9.04 -7.96
CA ALA A 153 -14.49 8.74 -6.60
C ALA A 153 -14.61 9.97 -5.68
N LEU A 154 -14.16 11.14 -6.16
CA LEU A 154 -14.20 12.37 -5.38
C LEU A 154 -15.65 12.84 -5.15
N LYS A 155 -16.50 12.83 -6.18
CA LYS A 155 -17.90 13.31 -6.06
C LYS A 155 -18.79 12.38 -5.24
N THR A 156 -18.58 11.06 -5.33
CA THR A 156 -19.49 10.07 -4.73
C THR A 156 -19.05 9.68 -3.31
N TYR A 157 -17.74 9.57 -3.08
CA TYR A 157 -17.18 9.01 -1.85
C TYR A 157 -16.23 9.96 -1.12
N ASN A 158 -15.98 11.17 -1.63
CA ASN A 158 -14.94 12.08 -1.13
C ASN A 158 -13.56 11.39 -1.03
N MET A 159 -13.27 10.49 -1.97
CA MET A 159 -12.01 9.76 -2.04
C MET A 159 -11.07 10.44 -3.03
N LEU A 160 -9.86 10.77 -2.58
CA LEU A 160 -8.80 11.32 -3.42
C LEU A 160 -7.94 10.18 -3.98
N CYS A 161 -8.06 9.91 -5.28
CA CYS A 161 -7.15 8.99 -5.98
C CYS A 161 -5.86 9.74 -6.34
N PHE A 162 -4.70 9.25 -5.87
CA PHE A 162 -3.40 9.89 -6.14
C PHE A 162 -2.44 9.01 -6.95
N GLY A 163 -2.83 7.79 -7.32
CA GLY A 163 -1.97 6.91 -8.11
C GLY A 163 -2.62 5.56 -8.45
N ILE A 164 -1.92 4.77 -9.26
CA ILE A 164 -2.30 3.41 -9.67
C ILE A 164 -1.12 2.49 -9.35
N TYR A 165 -1.38 1.40 -8.61
CA TYR A 165 -0.42 0.32 -8.42
C TYR A 165 -0.63 -0.73 -9.52
N ARG A 166 0.06 -0.56 -10.65
CA ARG A 166 -0.10 -1.37 -11.86
C ARG A 166 0.77 -2.62 -11.80
N LEU A 167 0.23 -3.77 -12.21
CA LEU A 167 1.03 -4.99 -12.42
C LEU A 167 2.07 -4.75 -13.54
N ARG A 168 3.33 -5.08 -13.28
CA ARG A 168 4.44 -4.91 -14.23
C ARG A 168 4.12 -5.48 -15.61
N ASP A 169 3.63 -6.72 -15.63
CA ASP A 169 3.41 -7.45 -16.89
C ASP A 169 2.02 -7.19 -17.51
N ALA A 170 1.26 -6.19 -17.04
CA ALA A 170 -0.08 -5.88 -17.55
C ALA A 170 -0.10 -5.46 -19.03
N HIS A 171 1.03 -4.99 -19.57
CA HIS A 171 1.16 -4.60 -20.97
C HIS A 171 1.43 -5.79 -21.90
N LEU A 172 1.84 -6.94 -21.36
CA LEU A 172 1.99 -8.17 -22.12
C LEU A 172 0.61 -8.80 -22.31
N SER A 173 -0.03 -8.48 -23.43
CA SER A 173 -1.34 -9.02 -23.87
C SER A 173 -1.28 -10.49 -24.30
N THR A 174 -0.18 -11.18 -24.01
CA THR A 174 0.00 -12.62 -24.15
C THR A 174 0.34 -13.20 -22.80
N PRO A 175 -0.28 -14.34 -22.38
CA PRO A 175 0.19 -15.06 -21.21
C PRO A 175 1.63 -15.51 -21.49
N SER A 176 2.60 -14.76 -20.98
CA SER A 176 3.98 -15.19 -20.96
C SER A 176 3.99 -16.52 -20.23
N GLN A 177 4.37 -17.58 -20.94
CA GLN A 177 4.67 -18.85 -20.31
C GLN A 177 5.65 -18.54 -19.20
N CYS A 178 5.22 -18.78 -17.95
CA CYS A 178 6.07 -18.86 -16.79
C CYS A 178 7.26 -19.76 -17.18
N THR A 179 8.36 -19.13 -17.54
CA THR A 179 9.59 -19.85 -17.80
C THR A 179 10.10 -20.16 -16.43
N LYS A 180 9.83 -21.39 -16.01
CA LYS A 180 10.35 -22.02 -14.80
C LYS A 180 11.75 -21.49 -14.49
N ARG A 181 11.93 -20.94 -13.29
CA ARG A 181 13.00 -21.30 -12.38
C ARG A 181 12.64 -20.92 -10.96
#